data_AF-A0AAV8ZRM4-F1
#
_entry.id   AF-A0AAV8ZRM4-F1
#
_cell.length_a   1.000
_cell.length_b   1.000
_cell.length_c   1.000
_cell.angle_alpha   90.00
_cell.angle_beta   90.00
_cell.angle_gamma   90.00
#
_symmetry.space_group_name_H-M   'P 1'
#
loop_
_entity.id
_entity.type
_entity.pdbx_description
1 polymer ?
#
loop_
_entity_poly.entity_id
_entity_poly.type
_entity_poly.pdbx_seq_one_letter_code
_entity_poly.pdbx_strand_id
1 'polypeptide(L)' 'MKNIPPNPRKRVHTFIKPEVPGKKKMRPCKRCYNKLRETVSSREADKKVRHVISCCDDCPQKPAYCLNCFNTGHI' A
#
# COMPACT_ATOMS: atom_id res chain seq x y z
N MET A 1 -29.60 21.83 -20.82
CA MET A 1 -29.05 20.46 -20.74
C MET A 1 -27.82 20.50 -19.85
N LYS A 2 -27.79 19.78 -18.72
CA LYS A 2 -26.64 19.78 -17.80
C LYS A 2 -25.61 18.78 -18.31
N ASN A 3 -24.44 19.26 -18.74
CA ASN A 3 -23.28 18.43 -19.05
C ASN A 3 -22.78 17.80 -17.75
N ILE A 4 -23.03 16.51 -17.56
CA ILE A 4 -22.49 15.73 -16.43
C ILE A 4 -21.09 15.25 -16.88
N PRO A 5 -19.98 15.73 -16.29
CA PRO A 5 -18.67 15.21 -16.62
C PRO A 5 -18.61 13.71 -16.30
N PRO A 6 -17.94 12.89 -17.13
CA PRO A 6 -17.81 11.46 -16.86
C PRO A 6 -17.19 11.27 -15.48
N ASN A 7 -17.95 10.62 -14.60
CA ASN A 7 -17.49 10.19 -13.28
C ASN A 7 -16.12 9.51 -13.43
N PRO A 8 -15.04 10.02 -12.80
CA PRO A 8 -13.73 9.40 -12.91
C PRO A 8 -13.83 8.02 -12.28
N ARG A 9 -14.03 7.00 -13.12
CA ARG A 9 -13.99 5.59 -12.70
C ARG A 9 -12.71 5.46 -11.89
N LYS A 10 -12.82 5.16 -10.60
CA LYS A 10 -11.67 4.94 -9.71
C LYS A 10 -10.75 3.98 -10.46
N ARG A 11 -9.54 4.43 -10.81
CA ARG A 11 -8.57 3.57 -11.48
C ARG A 11 -8.27 2.47 -10.48
N VAL A 12 -8.73 1.26 -10.78
CA VAL A 12 -8.46 0.09 -9.94
C VAL A 12 -6.96 -0.10 -9.92
N HIS A 13 -6.33 0.24 -8.81
CA HIS A 13 -4.90 0.03 -8.63
C HIS A 13 -4.60 -1.46 -8.60
N THR A 14 -3.43 -1.85 -9.13
CA THR A 14 -3.00 -3.25 -9.21
C THR A 14 -2.05 -3.59 -8.06
N PHE A 15 -2.34 -4.69 -7.36
CA PHE A 15 -1.45 -5.26 -6.34
C PHE A 15 -0.42 -6.15 -7.03
N ILE A 16 0.85 -5.76 -6.96
CA ILE A 16 1.92 -6.52 -7.61
C ILE A 16 2.81 -7.12 -6.54
N LYS A 17 2.97 -8.44 -6.60
CA LYS A 17 3.97 -9.18 -5.83
C LYS A 17 5.08 -9.57 -6.82
N PRO A 18 6.18 -8.80 -6.89
CA PRO A 18 7.21 -9.05 -7.88
C PRO A 18 7.90 -10.39 -7.60
N GLU A 19 7.85 -11.28 -8.59
CA GLU A 19 8.58 -12.55 -8.58
C GLU A 19 9.99 -12.28 -9.11
N VAL A 20 10.95 -12.09 -8.21
CA VAL A 20 12.36 -11.94 -8.58
C VAL A 20 13.20 -12.95 -7.81
N PRO A 21 14.09 -13.69 -8.49
CA PRO A 21 15.01 -14.60 -7.81
C PRO A 21 16.03 -13.78 -7.00
N GLY A 22 15.93 -13.82 -5.67
CA GLY A 22 16.86 -13.16 -4.74
C GLY A 22 16.21 -12.59 -3.46
N LYS A 23 17.05 -12.04 -2.57
CA LYS A 23 16.60 -11.38 -1.32
C LYS A 23 16.12 -9.96 -1.61
N LYS A 24 14.88 -9.80 -2.08
CA LYS A 24 14.31 -8.44 -2.24
C LYS A 24 14.11 -7.79 -0.88
N LYS A 25 14.47 -6.51 -0.75
CA LYS A 25 14.27 -5.71 0.46
C LYS A 25 12.78 -5.58 0.73
N MET A 26 12.30 -6.22 1.79
CA MET A 26 10.91 -6.06 2.25
C MET A 26 10.73 -4.66 2.82
N ARG A 27 9.62 -4.00 2.47
CA ARG A 27 9.27 -2.66 2.95
C ARG A 27 8.12 -2.77 3.96
N PRO A 28 8.05 -1.89 4.98
CA PRO A 28 6.91 -1.90 5.90
C PRO A 28 5.62 -1.56 5.14
N CYS A 29 4.53 -2.26 5.45
CA CYS A 29 3.21 -1.89 4.95
C CYS A 29 2.86 -0.49 5.46
N LYS A 30 2.70 0.48 4.56
CA LYS A 30 2.50 1.90 4.91
C LYS A 30 1.30 2.11 5.84
N ARG A 31 0.19 1.42 5.57
CA ARG A 31 -1.05 1.57 6.37
C ARG A 31 -0.94 0.89 7.74
N CYS A 32 -0.35 -0.31 7.80
CA CYS A 32 -0.07 -0.97 9.09
C CYS A 32 0.88 -0.15 9.94
N TYR A 33 1.91 0.43 9.32
CA TYR A 33 2.88 1.29 9.99
C TYR A 33 2.19 2.51 10.60
N ASN A 34 1.38 3.23 9.82
CA ASN A 34 0.66 4.40 10.29
C ASN A 34 -0.27 4.06 11.45
N LYS A 35 -1.03 2.96 11.36
CA LYS A 35 -1.91 2.50 12.46
C LYS A 35 -1.12 2.15 13.73
N LEU A 36 0.09 1.61 13.61
CA LEU A 36 0.96 1.38 14.76
C LEU A 36 1.50 2.70 15.32
N ARG A 37 1.86 3.67 14.47
CA ARG A 37 2.35 4.99 14.89
C ARG A 37 1.33 5.80 15.68
N GLU A 38 0.03 5.52 15.53
CA GLU A 38 -1.04 6.11 16.35
C GLU A 38 -0.99 5.66 17.82
N THR A 39 -0.40 4.49 18.10
CA THR A 39 -0.44 3.86 19.44
C THR A 39 0.93 3.66 20.06
N VAL A 40 1.98 3.49 19.26
CA VAL A 40 3.34 3.21 19.72
C VAL A 40 4.38 4.13 19.08
N SER A 41 5.57 4.18 19.70
CA SER A 41 6.71 4.92 19.20
C SER A 41 7.14 4.45 17.81
N SER A 42 7.84 5.32 17.05
CA SER A 42 8.32 4.98 15.71
C SER A 42 9.17 3.71 15.69
N ARG A 43 10.07 3.59 16.67
CA ARG A 43 10.97 2.44 16.80
C ARG A 43 10.21 1.13 17.08
N GLU A 44 9.15 1.18 17.86
CA GLU A 44 8.31 0.01 18.12
C GLU A 44 7.40 -0.32 16.95
N ALA A 45 6.87 0.68 16.25
CA ALA A 45 6.10 0.49 15.03
C ALA A 45 6.94 -0.23 13.97
N ASP A 46 8.19 0.20 13.77
CA ASP A 46 9.14 -0.45 12.84
C ASP A 46 9.42 -1.91 13.20
N LYS A 47 9.49 -2.25 14.49
CA LYS A 47 9.67 -3.65 14.93
C LYS A 47 8.41 -4.50 14.76
N LYS A 48 7.22 -3.93 14.94
CA LYS A 48 5.93 -4.64 14.94
C LYS A 48 5.25 -4.67 13.58
N VAL A 49 5.60 -3.76 12.68
CA VAL A 49 4.93 -3.62 11.39
C VAL A 49 5.20 -4.82 10.48
N ARG A 50 4.16 -5.24 9.76
CA ARG A 50 4.28 -6.27 8.73
C ARG A 50 5.11 -5.73 7.56
N HIS A 51 6.21 -6.41 7.30
CA HIS A 51 7.04 -6.17 6.13
C HIS A 51 6.51 -6.97 4.94
N VAL A 52 6.46 -6.34 3.77
CA VAL A 52 5.88 -6.90 2.55
C VAL A 52 6.77 -6.59 1.36
N ILE A 53 6.72 -7.47 0.37
CA ILE A 53 7.42 -7.30 -0.92
C ILE A 53 6.49 -6.64 -1.95
N SER A 54 5.18 -6.69 -1.70
CA SER A 54 4.15 -6.18 -2.59
C SER A 54 4.08 -4.65 -2.63
N CYS A 55 3.80 -4.13 -3.81
CA CYS A 55 3.62 -2.71 -4.07
C CYS A 55 2.48 -2.44 -5.07
N CYS A 56 2.05 -1.18 -5.13
CA CYS A 56 1.17 -0.67 -6.18
C CYS A 56 2.00 0.02 -7.26
N ASP A 57 2.01 -0.44 -8.51
CA ASP A 57 2.75 0.25 -9.59
C ASP A 57 1.99 1.45 -10.18
N ASP A 58 0.67 1.53 -9.99
CA ASP A 58 -0.15 2.66 -10.46
C ASP A 58 0.09 3.95 -9.66
N CYS A 59 0.63 3.83 -8.44
CA CYS A 59 0.94 4.98 -7.60
C CYS A 59 2.34 5.53 -7.88
N PRO A 60 2.50 6.86 -7.98
CA PRO A 60 3.80 7.48 -8.28
C PRO A 60 4.87 7.17 -7.22
N GLN A 61 4.46 6.93 -5.97
CA GLN A 61 5.37 6.60 -4.86
C GLN A 61 5.60 5.09 -4.68
N LYS A 62 4.97 4.26 -5.50
CA LYS A 62 4.95 2.79 -5.39
C LYS A 62 4.87 2.29 -3.94
N PRO A 63 3.81 2.66 -3.21
CA PRO A 63 3.66 2.35 -1.80
C PRO A 63 3.57 0.83 -1.59
N ALA A 64 4.18 0.37 -0.50
CA ALA A 64 4.10 -1.02 -0.07
C ALA A 64 2.87 -1.24 0.81
N TYR A 65 2.03 -2.19 0.44
CA TYR A 65 0.84 -2.59 1.20
C TYR A 65 0.79 -4.09 1.35
N CYS A 66 0.30 -4.58 2.50
CA CYS A 66 -0.14 -5.96 2.60
C CYS A 66 -1.48 -6.13 1.87
N LEU A 67 -1.81 -7.36 1.49
CA LEU A 67 -3.03 -7.67 0.73
C LEU A 67 -4.29 -7.08 1.38
N ASN A 68 -4.43 -7.19 2.70
CA ASN A 68 -5.58 -6.66 3.42
C ASN A 68 -5.63 -5.11 3.34
N CYS A 69 -4.52 -4.42 3.61
CA CYS A 69 -4.49 -2.95 3.53
C CYS A 69 -4.68 -2.43 2.12
N PHE A 70 -4.26 -3.18 1.11
CA PHE A 70 -4.53 -2.88 -0.29
C PHE A 70 -6.03 -2.96 -0.57
N ASN A 71 -6.65 -4.11 -0.32
CA ASN A 71 -8.08 -4.33 -0.59
C ASN A 71 -9.02 -3.39 0.18
N THR A 72 -8.64 -2.95 1.38
CA THR A 72 -9.49 -2.13 2.26
C THR A 72 -9.35 -0.63 2.07
N GLY A 73 -8.38 -0.14 1.28
CA GLY A 73 -8.16 1.30 1.18
C GLY A 73 -7.21 1.75 0.08
N HIS A 74 -6.96 0.87 -0.89
CA HIS A 74 -6.17 1.18 -2.07
C HIS A 74 -6.82 0.49 -3.29
N ILE A 75 -7.82 1.16 -3.87
CA ILE A 75 -8.63 0.71 -5.00
C ILE A 75 -9.01 1.91 -5.87
#